data_AF-W5VVZ9-F1
#
_entry.id   AF-W5VVZ9-F1
#
_cell.length_a   1.000
_cell.length_b   1.000
_cell.length_c   1.000
_cell.angle_alpha   90.00
_cell.angle_beta   90.00
_cell.angle_gamma   90.00
#
_symmetry.space_group_name_H-M   'P 1'
#
loop_
_entity.id
_entity.type
_entity.pdbx_description
1 polymer ?
#
loop_
_entity_poly.entity_id
_entity_poly.type
_entity_poly.pdbx_seq_one_letter_code
_entity_poly.pdbx_strand_id
1 'polypeptide(L)'
;KEIVLRSNLYGVRDASICVKGPRYITAQDIILPPSVEIVDTTQPIANLRESIDFCIELQIKRDRGYHTELRKNSQDGSYPIDAVSMPVRNVNYSIFSCGNGNEKHEILFLEIWTNGSLTPKEALYEASRNLIDLFLPFLHAEEERASFEENKNRFTPPLLTFQKRFTNLKKNKKGIPLNCIFIDQLELPSRTYNCLKRANIHTLLDLLSKTEEDLMRIDSFRMEDGKLIWDTLEKHLPMDLPKNKFLL
;
A
#
# COMPACT_ATOMS: atom_id res chain seq x y z
N LYS A 1 -7.06 13.48 20.27
CA LYS A 1 -6.70 12.07 19.96
C LYS A 1 -7.05 11.67 18.53
N GLU A 2 -8.15 12.15 17.96
CA GLU A 2 -8.59 11.71 16.62
C GLU A 2 -7.90 12.41 15.45
N ILE A 3 -7.26 13.56 15.68
CA ILE A 3 -6.53 14.30 14.65
C ILE A 3 -5.41 13.43 14.10
N VAL A 4 -5.48 13.16 12.79
CA VAL A 4 -4.49 12.35 12.09
C VAL A 4 -3.41 13.26 11.51
N LEU A 5 -2.17 13.00 11.92
CA LEU A 5 -0.99 13.73 11.49
C LEU A 5 -0.07 12.83 10.66
N ARG A 6 0.58 13.39 9.67
CA ARG A 6 1.64 12.75 8.87
C ARG A 6 2.94 13.51 9.06
N SER A 7 4.03 12.80 9.28
CA SER A 7 5.37 13.39 9.43
C SER A 7 6.40 12.44 8.86
N ASN A 8 7.38 12.93 8.12
CA ASN A 8 8.47 12.10 7.58
C ASN A 8 9.69 12.01 8.51
N LEU A 9 9.72 12.80 9.57
CA LEU A 9 10.86 12.90 10.47
C LEU A 9 10.56 12.27 11.83
N TYR A 10 11.55 11.57 12.37
CA TYR A 10 11.55 11.12 13.76
C TYR A 10 11.90 12.27 14.71
N GLY A 11 11.48 12.14 15.96
CA GLY A 11 11.71 13.13 17.02
C GLY A 11 10.43 13.79 17.50
N VAL A 12 10.56 14.58 18.57
CA VAL A 12 9.49 15.42 19.11
C VAL A 12 9.48 16.74 18.36
N ARG A 13 8.29 17.23 18.04
CA ARG A 13 8.06 18.47 17.33
C ARG A 13 6.98 19.27 18.05
N ASP A 14 7.26 20.53 18.29
CA ASP A 14 6.31 21.42 18.94
C ASP A 14 5.37 22.02 17.89
N ALA A 15 4.10 22.14 18.27
CA ALA A 15 3.05 22.82 17.53
C ALA A 15 2.21 23.62 18.53
N SER A 16 1.43 24.57 18.03
CA SER A 16 0.55 25.35 18.91
C SER A 16 -0.75 25.72 18.21
N ILE A 17 -1.77 26.03 19.00
CA ILE A 17 -3.02 26.62 18.55
C ILE A 17 -3.14 27.94 19.29
N CYS A 18 -3.20 29.06 18.57
CA CYS A 18 -3.36 30.39 19.17
C CYS A 18 -4.48 31.14 18.45
N VAL A 19 -5.65 31.24 19.08
CA VAL A 19 -6.85 31.82 18.47
C VAL A 19 -7.63 32.66 19.47
N LYS A 20 -8.27 33.74 18.99
CA LYS A 20 -9.16 34.59 19.77
C LYS A 20 -10.62 34.28 19.43
N GLY A 21 -11.45 34.06 20.45
CA GLY A 21 -12.88 33.79 20.28
C GLY A 21 -13.72 35.06 20.00
N PRO A 22 -15.04 34.90 19.74
CA PRO A 22 -15.78 33.65 19.59
C PRO A 22 -15.58 33.02 18.20
N ARG A 23 -15.20 31.73 18.15
CA ARG A 23 -14.91 31.01 16.90
C ARG A 23 -14.92 29.50 17.09
N TYR A 24 -15.29 28.78 16.04
CA TYR A 24 -15.09 27.34 15.92
C TYR A 24 -13.64 27.02 15.55
N ILE A 25 -12.98 26.20 16.35
CA ILE A 25 -11.59 25.77 16.16
C ILE A 25 -11.58 24.40 15.52
N THR A 26 -10.86 24.29 14.41
CA THR A 26 -10.66 23.04 13.68
C THR A 26 -9.18 22.67 13.63
N ALA A 27 -8.85 21.48 13.13
CA ALA A 27 -7.46 21.06 12.93
C ALA A 27 -6.67 22.03 12.05
N GLN A 28 -7.31 22.74 11.13
CA GLN A 28 -6.67 23.78 10.32
C GLN A 28 -6.03 24.91 11.14
N ASP A 29 -6.55 25.20 12.34
CA ASP A 29 -6.04 26.29 13.19
C ASP A 29 -4.77 25.90 13.97
N ILE A 30 -4.26 24.67 13.80
CA ILE A 30 -2.99 24.23 14.38
C ILE A 30 -1.83 24.82 13.57
N ILE A 31 -0.96 25.54 14.25
CA ILE A 31 0.32 26.03 13.75
C ILE A 31 1.30 24.87 13.79
N LEU A 32 1.51 24.23 12.63
CA LEU A 32 2.39 23.07 12.48
C LEU A 32 3.82 23.48 12.10
N PRO A 33 4.82 22.70 12.52
CA PRO A 33 6.16 22.81 11.96
C PRO A 33 6.20 22.27 10.52
N PRO A 34 7.18 22.70 9.69
CA PRO A 34 7.23 22.36 8.26
C PRO A 34 7.30 20.87 7.91
N SER A 35 7.64 20.01 8.88
CA SER A 35 7.79 18.56 8.69
C SER A 35 6.52 17.77 8.98
N VAL A 36 5.44 18.42 9.43
CA VAL A 36 4.19 17.78 9.86
C VAL A 36 3.03 18.31 9.03
N GLU A 37 2.19 17.40 8.56
CA GLU A 37 1.00 17.69 7.78
C GLU A 37 -0.23 17.11 8.50
N ILE A 38 -1.35 17.82 8.40
CA ILE A 38 -2.66 17.33 8.85
C ILE A 38 -3.35 16.65 7.68
N VAL A 39 -3.88 15.45 7.95
CA VAL A 39 -4.60 14.66 6.93
C VAL A 39 -6.03 15.18 6.71
N ASP A 40 -6.73 15.50 7.80
CA ASP A 40 -8.07 16.09 7.76
C ASP A 40 -8.08 17.43 8.51
N THR A 41 -8.13 18.52 7.75
CA THR A 41 -8.12 19.89 8.30
C THR A 41 -9.45 20.29 8.91
N THR A 42 -10.53 19.57 8.63
CA THR A 42 -11.90 19.91 9.04
C THR A 42 -12.28 19.37 10.41
N GLN A 43 -11.47 18.46 10.97
CA GLN A 43 -11.72 17.84 12.26
C GLN A 43 -11.93 18.91 13.36
N PRO A 44 -13.08 18.91 14.07
CA PRO A 44 -13.35 19.89 15.12
C PRO A 44 -12.49 19.62 16.37
N ILE A 45 -12.01 20.69 17.00
CA ILE A 45 -11.24 20.63 18.24
C ILE A 45 -12.05 21.20 19.40
N ALA A 46 -12.50 22.45 19.27
CA ALA A 46 -13.20 23.17 20.33
C ALA A 46 -14.07 24.30 19.75
N ASN A 47 -14.99 24.80 20.55
CA ASN A 47 -15.84 25.95 20.21
C ASN A 47 -15.74 27.02 21.29
N LEU A 48 -15.23 28.19 20.95
CA LEU A 48 -15.12 29.34 21.84
C LEU A 48 -16.40 30.18 21.75
N ARG A 49 -17.15 30.27 22.84
CA ARG A 49 -18.40 31.04 22.91
C ARG A 49 -18.20 32.52 23.22
N GLU A 50 -17.11 32.85 23.89
CA GLU A 50 -16.79 34.19 24.37
C GLU A 50 -15.47 34.69 23.75
N SER A 51 -15.21 35.98 23.89
CA SER A 51 -13.97 36.61 23.42
C SER A 51 -12.81 36.31 24.38
N ILE A 52 -12.37 35.06 24.37
CA ILE A 52 -11.25 34.55 25.18
C ILE A 52 -10.07 34.25 24.26
N ASP A 53 -8.86 34.56 24.73
CA ASP A 53 -7.61 34.15 24.10
C ASP A 53 -7.34 32.68 24.46
N PHE A 54 -7.35 31.81 23.45
CA PHE A 54 -7.12 30.37 23.61
C PHE A 54 -5.78 29.99 22.99
N CYS A 55 -4.85 29.57 23.86
CA CYS A 55 -3.53 29.11 23.46
C CYS A 55 -3.26 27.71 24.04
N ILE A 56 -2.89 26.77 23.19
CA ILE A 56 -2.45 25.42 23.59
C ILE A 56 -1.14 25.11 22.88
N GLU A 57 -0.17 24.60 23.63
CA GLU A 57 1.06 24.00 23.10
C GLU A 57 0.91 22.47 23.01
N LEU A 58 1.44 21.90 21.94
CA LEU A 58 1.30 20.50 21.57
C LEU A 58 2.67 19.92 21.27
N GLN A 59 2.96 18.75 21.83
CA GLN A 59 4.13 17.96 21.44
C GLN A 59 3.69 16.80 20.56
N ILE A 60 4.18 16.81 19.32
CA ILE A 60 3.90 15.80 18.31
C ILE A 60 5.12 14.89 18.21
N LYS A 61 4.93 13.60 18.45
CA LYS A 61 5.98 12.58 18.34
C LYS A 61 5.56 11.50 17.36
N ARG A 62 6.43 11.18 16.40
CA ARG A 62 6.27 10.00 15.54
C ARG A 62 6.75 8.76 16.31
N ASP A 63 5.82 7.85 16.59
CA ASP A 63 6.10 6.60 17.33
C ASP A 63 5.46 5.37 16.67
N ARG A 64 5.59 4.19 17.29
CA ARG A 64 4.99 2.94 16.84
C ARG A 64 4.15 2.31 17.95
N GLY A 65 2.96 1.82 17.60
CA GLY A 65 2.12 1.08 18.53
C GLY A 65 1.32 1.98 19.48
N TYR A 66 1.07 1.49 20.68
CA TYR A 66 0.26 2.17 21.67
C TYR A 66 1.07 2.39 22.94
N HIS A 67 1.17 3.65 23.34
CA HIS A 67 1.82 4.02 24.59
C HIS A 67 0.76 4.67 25.50
N THR A 68 0.45 3.98 26.60
CA THR A 68 -0.28 4.58 27.71
C THR A 68 0.70 5.41 28.51
N GLU A 69 0.47 6.70 28.60
CA GLU A 69 1.22 7.55 29.52
C GLU A 69 0.58 7.47 30.90
N LEU A 70 1.36 7.08 31.91
CA LEU A 70 0.92 7.21 33.29
C LEU A 70 0.78 8.69 33.59
N ARG A 71 -0.39 9.11 34.11
CA ARG A 71 -0.62 10.45 34.64
C ARG A 71 0.26 10.70 35.86
N LYS A 72 1.56 10.83 35.66
CA LYS A 72 2.44 11.49 36.60
C LYS A 72 2.15 12.96 36.44
N ASN A 73 1.79 13.63 37.53
CA ASN A 73 1.70 15.07 37.56
C ASN A 73 3.08 15.61 37.20
N SER A 74 3.28 15.98 35.94
CA SER A 74 4.45 16.73 35.53
C SER A 74 4.39 18.05 36.28
N GLN A 75 5.51 18.45 36.89
CA GLN A 75 5.60 19.70 37.64
C GLN A 75 5.37 20.94 36.75
N ASP A 76 5.38 20.74 35.42
CA ASP A 76 5.33 21.77 34.39
C ASP A 76 3.90 22.07 33.86
N GLY A 77 2.87 21.48 34.46
CA GLY A 77 1.47 21.71 34.04
C GLY A 77 1.09 21.06 32.71
N SER A 78 1.92 20.17 32.17
CA SER A 78 1.62 19.43 30.94
C SER A 78 0.63 18.29 31.18
N TYR A 79 -0.26 18.07 30.23
CA TYR A 79 -1.27 17.01 30.30
C TYR A 79 -0.92 15.90 29.31
N PRO A 80 -0.36 14.76 29.76
CA PRO A 80 -0.04 13.67 28.86
C PRO A 80 -1.34 13.05 28.31
N ILE A 81 -1.30 12.74 27.01
CA ILE A 81 -2.40 12.12 26.29
C ILE A 81 -1.89 10.78 25.76
N ASP A 82 -2.68 9.71 25.91
CA ASP A 82 -2.30 8.41 25.35
C ASP A 82 -2.08 8.51 23.84
N ALA A 83 -0.92 8.05 23.40
CA ALA A 83 -0.50 8.11 22.01
C ALA A 83 -0.88 6.81 21.30
N VAL A 84 -1.78 6.91 20.32
CA VAL A 84 -2.18 5.80 19.44
C VAL A 84 -1.50 5.98 18.09
N SER A 85 -0.35 5.34 17.90
CA SER A 85 0.45 5.38 16.67
C SER A 85 0.20 4.15 15.80
N MET A 86 -1.06 3.92 15.45
CA MET A 86 -1.54 2.76 14.68
C MET A 86 -2.34 3.23 13.45
N PRO A 87 -1.68 3.56 12.33
CA PRO A 87 -2.34 4.15 11.16
C PRO A 87 -3.13 3.14 10.32
N VAL A 88 -2.76 1.85 10.35
CA VAL A 88 -3.49 0.77 9.69
C VAL A 88 -4.66 0.36 10.57
N ARG A 89 -5.89 0.43 10.03
CA ARG A 89 -7.14 0.17 10.75
C ARG A 89 -7.64 -1.25 10.57
N ASN A 90 -7.53 -1.77 9.36
CA ASN A 90 -7.95 -3.12 9.02
C ASN A 90 -7.09 -3.68 7.90
N VAL A 91 -6.94 -5.00 7.86
CA VAL A 91 -6.30 -5.75 6.78
C VAL A 91 -7.10 -7.02 6.54
N ASN A 92 -7.50 -7.25 5.30
CA ASN A 92 -8.16 -8.46 4.86
C ASN A 92 -7.33 -9.11 3.75
N TYR A 93 -7.41 -10.43 3.63
CA TYR A 93 -6.71 -11.17 2.59
C TYR A 93 -7.54 -12.31 2.05
N SER A 94 -7.35 -12.62 0.77
CA SER A 94 -7.89 -13.84 0.17
C SER A 94 -6.87 -14.44 -0.80
N ILE A 95 -6.85 -15.76 -0.87
CA ILE A 95 -5.94 -16.51 -1.73
C ILE A 95 -6.78 -17.22 -2.77
N PHE A 96 -6.51 -16.94 -4.04
CA PHE A 96 -7.12 -17.60 -5.17
C PHE A 96 -6.11 -18.54 -5.81
N SER A 97 -6.42 -19.83 -5.82
CA SER A 97 -5.59 -20.82 -6.51
C SER A 97 -6.09 -21.00 -7.95
N CYS A 98 -5.15 -20.96 -8.90
CA CYS A 98 -5.43 -21.17 -10.31
C CYS A 98 -4.35 -22.07 -10.93
N GLY A 99 -4.73 -23.01 -11.77
CA GLY A 99 -3.79 -23.91 -12.43
C GLY A 99 -4.52 -25.02 -13.17
N ASN A 100 -3.88 -25.57 -14.21
CA ASN A 100 -4.38 -26.73 -14.94
C ASN A 100 -3.32 -27.84 -14.86
N GLY A 101 -3.66 -29.02 -14.36
CA GLY A 101 -2.71 -30.11 -14.14
C GLY A 101 -1.82 -29.95 -12.91
N ASN A 102 -0.51 -30.17 -13.05
CA ASN A 102 0.46 -30.30 -11.95
C ASN A 102 1.06 -28.97 -11.45
N GLU A 103 0.85 -27.84 -12.15
CA GLU A 103 1.38 -26.53 -11.77
C GLU A 103 0.26 -25.64 -11.20
N LYS A 104 0.17 -25.60 -9.86
CA LYS A 104 -0.76 -24.72 -9.13
C LYS A 104 -0.10 -23.38 -8.87
N HIS A 105 -0.77 -22.31 -9.28
CA HIS A 105 -0.41 -20.93 -9.00
C HIS A 105 -1.38 -20.37 -7.95
N GLU A 106 -0.89 -19.45 -7.11
CA GLU A 106 -1.69 -18.78 -6.10
C GLU A 106 -1.58 -17.27 -6.27
N ILE A 107 -2.71 -16.59 -6.17
CA ILE A 107 -2.84 -15.13 -6.23
C ILE A 107 -3.32 -14.67 -4.87
N LEU A 108 -2.53 -13.80 -4.23
CA LEU A 108 -2.89 -13.17 -2.97
C LEU A 108 -3.52 -11.80 -3.23
N PHE A 109 -4.75 -11.63 -2.77
CA PHE A 109 -5.42 -10.33 -2.67
C PHE A 109 -5.26 -9.79 -1.26
N LEU A 110 -4.82 -8.54 -1.14
CA LEU A 110 -4.70 -7.81 0.13
C LEU A 110 -5.53 -6.54 0.06
N GLU A 111 -6.44 -6.38 1.02
CA GLU A 111 -7.21 -5.15 1.23
C GLU A 111 -6.69 -4.50 2.51
N ILE A 112 -6.20 -3.26 2.41
CA ILE A 112 -5.56 -2.55 3.53
C ILE A 112 -6.26 -1.20 3.69
N TRP A 113 -6.83 -0.97 4.88
CA TRP A 113 -7.47 0.30 5.23
C TRP A 113 -6.59 1.08 6.20
N THR A 114 -6.31 2.34 5.87
CA THR A 114 -5.51 3.24 6.72
C THR A 114 -6.28 4.51 7.04
N ASN A 115 -5.83 5.25 8.05
CA ASN A 115 -6.37 6.56 8.42
C ASN A 115 -5.81 7.73 7.57
N GLY A 116 -5.06 7.45 6.50
CA GLY A 116 -4.46 8.45 5.60
C GLY A 116 -3.09 8.99 6.01
N SER A 117 -2.64 8.80 7.26
CA SER A 117 -1.26 9.19 7.67
C SER A 117 -0.18 8.40 6.90
N LEU A 118 -0.51 7.14 6.58
CA LEU A 118 0.31 6.23 5.81
C LEU A 118 -0.56 5.62 4.69
N THR A 119 -0.06 5.59 3.46
CA THR A 119 -0.79 4.95 2.37
C THR A 119 -0.76 3.42 2.51
N PRO A 120 -1.75 2.68 1.97
CA PRO A 120 -1.74 1.21 1.94
C PRO A 120 -0.44 0.61 1.36
N LYS A 121 0.09 1.24 0.30
CA LYS A 121 1.33 0.83 -0.36
C LYS A 121 2.56 1.02 0.52
N GLU A 122 2.68 2.18 1.17
CA GLU A 122 3.77 2.44 2.12
C GLU A 122 3.68 1.52 3.33
N ALA A 123 2.48 1.22 3.83
CA ALA A 123 2.24 0.27 4.91
C ALA A 123 2.74 -1.12 4.56
N LEU A 124 2.43 -1.62 3.35
CA LEU A 124 2.90 -2.91 2.87
C LEU A 124 4.43 -2.95 2.72
N TYR A 125 5.04 -1.85 2.26
CA TYR A 125 6.49 -1.74 2.15
C TYR A 125 7.19 -1.80 3.52
N GLU A 126 6.72 -1.01 4.48
CA GLU A 126 7.24 -1.03 5.85
C GLU A 126 7.04 -2.39 6.52
N ALA A 127 5.88 -3.04 6.32
CA ALA A 127 5.63 -4.39 6.82
C ALA A 127 6.60 -5.42 6.21
N SER A 128 6.83 -5.35 4.90
CA SER A 128 7.77 -6.24 4.21
C SER A 128 9.20 -6.05 4.72
N ARG A 129 9.63 -4.81 4.93
CA ARG A 129 10.95 -4.50 5.51
C ARG A 129 11.09 -5.07 6.91
N ASN A 130 10.11 -4.83 7.79
CA ASN A 130 10.13 -5.37 9.14
C ASN A 130 10.15 -6.91 9.16
N LEU A 131 9.44 -7.56 8.23
CA LEU A 131 9.44 -9.02 8.08
C LEU A 131 10.83 -9.54 7.69
N ILE A 132 11.48 -8.89 6.70
CA ILE A 132 12.85 -9.24 6.28
C ILE A 132 13.83 -9.06 7.44
N ASP A 133 13.76 -7.91 8.13
CA ASP A 133 14.64 -7.60 9.27
C ASP A 133 14.46 -8.62 10.41
N LEU A 134 13.23 -9.11 10.64
CA LEU A 134 12.92 -10.15 11.63
C LEU A 134 13.59 -11.50 11.29
N PHE A 135 13.62 -11.89 10.01
CA PHE A 135 14.19 -13.17 9.58
C PHE A 135 15.70 -13.11 9.33
N LEU A 136 16.28 -11.92 9.19
CA LEU A 136 17.69 -11.73 8.88
C LEU A 136 18.65 -12.49 9.83
N PRO A 137 18.45 -12.51 11.16
CA PRO A 137 19.35 -13.23 12.07
C PRO A 137 19.41 -14.74 11.83
N PHE A 138 18.30 -15.36 11.40
CA PHE A 138 18.24 -16.80 11.16
C PHE A 138 19.02 -17.24 9.92
N LEU A 139 19.22 -16.32 8.96
CA LEU A 139 20.03 -16.59 7.78
C LEU A 139 21.52 -16.65 8.12
N HIS A 140 21.97 -15.89 9.10
CA HIS A 140 23.37 -15.87 9.55
C HIS A 140 23.74 -17.03 10.47
N ALA A 141 22.77 -17.57 11.21
CA ALA A 141 22.98 -18.74 12.07
C ALA A 141 23.40 -20.00 11.28
N GLU A 142 23.10 -20.04 9.97
CA GLU A 142 23.46 -21.14 9.07
C GLU A 142 24.85 -20.94 8.43
N GLU A 143 25.26 -19.68 8.22
CA GLU A 143 26.58 -19.31 7.68
C GLU A 143 27.71 -19.56 8.70
N GLU A 144 27.46 -19.34 10.00
CA GLU A 144 28.43 -19.63 11.06
C GLU A 144 28.68 -21.14 11.29
N ARG A 145 27.74 -22.02 10.88
CA ARG A 145 27.96 -23.48 10.86
C ARG A 145 28.72 -23.96 9.63
N ALA A 146 28.78 -23.14 8.57
CA ALA A 146 29.44 -23.47 7.32
C ALA A 146 30.86 -22.88 7.19
N SER A 147 31.28 -22.02 8.14
CA SER A 147 32.60 -21.36 8.09
C SER A 147 33.64 -22.03 8.99
N PHE A 148 34.09 -23.21 8.59
CA PHE A 148 35.47 -23.64 8.78
C PHE A 148 36.08 -23.88 7.40
N GLU A 149 36.30 -22.82 6.63
CA GLU A 149 37.46 -22.68 5.75
C GLU A 149 37.53 -21.25 5.18
N GLU A 150 38.75 -20.71 5.18
CA GLU A 150 39.07 -19.32 4.92
C GLU A 150 38.74 -18.87 3.49
N ASN A 151 38.23 -17.63 3.34
CA ASN A 151 38.98 -16.61 2.59
C ASN A 151 38.38 -15.21 2.74
N LYS A 152 39.25 -14.27 3.10
CA LYS A 152 39.03 -12.83 3.10
C LYS A 152 38.85 -12.33 1.66
N ASN A 153 37.62 -11.97 1.27
CA ASN A 153 37.31 -10.73 0.54
C ASN A 153 35.87 -10.73 0.00
N ARG A 154 35.24 -9.54 0.11
CA ARG A 154 33.86 -9.18 -0.27
C ARG A 154 32.85 -9.39 0.85
N PHE A 155 32.90 -8.47 1.82
CA PHE A 155 31.77 -8.17 2.69
C PHE A 155 30.63 -7.62 1.82
N THR A 156 29.83 -8.54 1.28
CA THR A 156 28.62 -8.22 0.54
C THR A 156 27.51 -8.43 1.58
N PRO A 157 26.82 -7.38 2.06
CA PRO A 157 25.76 -7.58 3.03
C PRO A 157 24.75 -8.61 2.49
N PRO A 158 24.21 -9.50 3.33
CA PRO A 158 23.27 -10.58 2.95
C PRO A 158 22.09 -10.09 2.11
N LEU A 159 21.69 -8.82 2.27
CA LEU A 159 20.72 -8.11 1.43
C LEU A 159 21.02 -8.22 -0.07
N LEU A 160 22.29 -8.14 -0.48
CA LEU A 160 22.69 -8.24 -1.89
C LEU A 160 22.66 -9.69 -2.41
N THR A 161 22.90 -10.68 -1.54
CA THR A 161 22.76 -12.11 -1.86
C THR A 161 21.29 -12.47 -2.02
N PHE A 162 20.43 -11.96 -1.14
CA PHE A 162 18.97 -12.05 -1.22
C PHE A 162 18.43 -11.36 -2.48
N GLN A 163 18.84 -10.12 -2.75
CA GLN A 163 18.48 -9.40 -3.99
C GLN A 163 18.94 -10.15 -5.24
N LYS A 164 20.16 -10.73 -5.25
CA LYS A 164 20.62 -11.57 -6.36
C LYS A 164 19.72 -12.79 -6.60
N ARG A 165 19.31 -13.50 -5.54
CA ARG A 165 18.35 -14.62 -5.65
C ARG A 165 17.00 -14.17 -6.24
N PHE A 166 16.48 -13.01 -5.85
CA PHE A 166 15.25 -12.44 -6.45
C PHE A 166 15.44 -11.96 -7.91
N THR A 167 16.58 -11.36 -8.26
CA THR A 167 16.86 -10.97 -9.65
C THR A 167 17.01 -12.18 -10.57
N ASN A 168 17.47 -13.32 -10.05
CA ASN A 168 17.54 -14.57 -10.77
C ASN A 168 16.14 -15.21 -10.97
N LEU A 169 15.21 -15.02 -10.02
CA LEU A 169 13.79 -15.38 -10.23
C LEU A 169 13.14 -14.54 -11.35
N LYS A 170 13.47 -13.25 -11.45
CA LYS A 170 12.99 -12.36 -12.53
C LYS A 170 13.44 -12.80 -13.95
N LYS A 171 14.49 -13.62 -14.06
CA LYS A 171 14.96 -14.18 -15.34
C LYS A 171 14.23 -15.48 -15.73
N ASN A 172 13.61 -16.16 -14.78
CA ASN A 172 12.73 -17.31 -15.03
C ASN A 172 11.27 -16.86 -15.20
N LYS A 173 11.02 -15.86 -16.07
CA LYS A 173 9.67 -15.56 -16.55
C LYS A 173 9.23 -16.63 -17.54
N LYS A 174 9.01 -17.86 -17.07
CA LYS A 174 8.05 -18.75 -17.75
C LYS A 174 6.69 -18.05 -17.61
N GLY A 175 6.03 -17.84 -18.75
CA GLY A 175 4.85 -16.97 -18.87
C GLY A 175 3.84 -17.21 -17.76
N ILE A 176 3.36 -16.13 -17.14
CA ILE A 176 2.23 -16.20 -16.21
C ILE A 176 1.08 -16.88 -16.98
N PRO A 177 0.48 -17.96 -16.46
CA PRO A 177 -0.64 -18.61 -17.14
C PRO A 177 -1.76 -17.58 -17.32
N LEU A 178 -2.30 -17.45 -18.53
CA LEU A 178 -3.34 -16.47 -18.87
C LEU A 178 -4.58 -16.61 -17.97
N ASN A 179 -4.80 -17.80 -17.39
CA ASN A 179 -5.88 -18.10 -16.43
C ASN A 179 -5.72 -17.34 -15.08
N CYS A 180 -4.53 -16.85 -14.77
CA CYS A 180 -4.21 -16.19 -13.51
C CYS A 180 -4.28 -14.66 -13.58
N ILE A 181 -4.52 -14.09 -14.77
CA ILE A 181 -4.55 -12.63 -14.96
C ILE A 181 -6.00 -12.18 -14.93
N PHE A 182 -6.38 -11.45 -13.89
CA PHE A 182 -7.70 -10.82 -13.79
C PHE A 182 -7.76 -9.55 -14.63
N ILE A 183 -8.93 -9.25 -15.15
CA ILE A 183 -9.15 -8.05 -15.98
C ILE A 183 -8.94 -6.76 -15.17
N ASP A 184 -9.18 -6.80 -13.86
CA ASP A 184 -8.91 -5.73 -12.89
C ASP A 184 -7.44 -5.30 -12.87
N GLN A 185 -6.50 -6.19 -13.23
CA GLN A 185 -5.07 -5.92 -13.24
C GLN A 185 -4.60 -5.21 -14.53
N LEU A 186 -5.43 -5.18 -15.56
CA LEU A 186 -5.09 -4.64 -16.88
C LEU A 186 -5.25 -3.11 -16.96
N GLU A 187 -5.49 -2.39 -15.85
CA GLU A 187 -5.68 -0.93 -15.82
C GLU A 187 -6.63 -0.38 -16.92
N LEU A 188 -7.64 -1.17 -17.28
CA LEU A 188 -8.56 -0.83 -18.36
C LEU A 188 -9.45 0.36 -17.95
N PRO A 189 -9.92 1.18 -18.92
CA PRO A 189 -10.90 2.21 -18.62
C PRO A 189 -12.14 1.62 -17.96
N SER A 190 -12.70 2.36 -17.00
CA SER A 190 -13.86 1.93 -16.20
C SER A 190 -15.03 1.45 -17.05
N ARG A 191 -15.25 2.07 -18.22
CA ARG A 191 -16.26 1.64 -19.18
C ARG A 191 -15.97 0.25 -19.74
N THR A 192 -14.79 0.02 -20.28
CA THR A 192 -14.36 -1.26 -20.87
C THR A 192 -14.36 -2.37 -19.82
N TYR A 193 -13.83 -2.08 -18.63
CA TYR A 193 -13.88 -2.97 -17.46
C TYR A 193 -15.32 -3.39 -17.10
N ASN A 194 -16.24 -2.42 -17.01
CA ASN A 194 -17.63 -2.69 -16.66
C ASN A 194 -18.38 -3.49 -17.73
N CYS A 195 -18.05 -3.30 -19.02
CA CYS A 195 -18.61 -4.10 -20.11
C CYS A 195 -18.18 -5.58 -19.98
N LEU A 196 -16.88 -5.82 -19.76
CA LEU A 196 -16.33 -7.16 -19.57
C LEU A 196 -16.91 -7.84 -18.31
N LYS A 197 -17.03 -7.10 -17.21
CA LYS A 197 -17.62 -7.59 -15.97
C LYS A 197 -19.09 -7.96 -16.09
N ARG A 198 -19.89 -7.18 -16.83
CA ARG A 198 -21.32 -7.49 -17.11
C ARG A 198 -21.48 -8.73 -17.97
N ALA A 199 -20.50 -9.02 -18.82
CA ALA A 199 -20.46 -10.22 -19.65
C ALA A 199 -19.91 -11.47 -18.91
N ASN A 200 -19.74 -11.41 -17.58
CA ASN A 200 -19.12 -12.44 -16.74
C ASN A 200 -17.69 -12.84 -17.18
N ILE A 201 -16.96 -11.90 -17.78
CA ILE A 201 -15.55 -12.10 -18.13
C ILE A 201 -14.73 -11.53 -16.98
N HIS A 202 -14.05 -12.40 -16.23
CA HIS A 202 -13.25 -12.01 -15.06
C HIS A 202 -11.76 -12.25 -15.26
N THR A 203 -11.38 -13.24 -16.08
CA THR A 203 -9.99 -13.59 -16.36
C THR A 203 -9.61 -13.34 -17.83
N LEU A 204 -8.31 -13.21 -18.09
CA LEU A 204 -7.77 -13.07 -19.44
C LEU A 204 -7.98 -14.34 -20.27
N LEU A 205 -8.02 -15.53 -19.65
CA LEU A 205 -8.43 -16.75 -20.33
C LEU A 205 -9.87 -16.64 -20.85
N ASP A 206 -10.80 -16.17 -20.01
CA ASP A 206 -12.20 -16.02 -20.42
C ASP A 206 -12.31 -15.08 -21.62
N LEU A 207 -11.54 -13.98 -21.58
CA LEU A 207 -11.47 -13.03 -22.69
C LEU A 207 -10.93 -13.67 -23.99
N LEU A 208 -9.85 -14.44 -23.91
CA LEU A 208 -9.22 -15.09 -25.08
C LEU A 208 -10.01 -16.30 -25.61
N SER A 209 -10.88 -16.88 -24.77
CA SER A 209 -11.78 -17.97 -25.13
C SER A 209 -12.98 -17.50 -25.95
N LYS A 210 -13.39 -16.23 -25.82
CA LYS A 210 -14.47 -15.63 -26.61
C LYS A 210 -14.01 -15.25 -28.01
N THR A 211 -14.94 -15.32 -28.96
CA THR A 211 -14.72 -14.83 -30.33
C THR A 211 -15.03 -13.34 -30.41
N GLU A 212 -14.49 -12.64 -31.41
CA GLU A 212 -14.76 -11.22 -31.63
C GLU A 212 -16.26 -10.94 -31.81
N GLU A 213 -16.96 -11.84 -32.49
CA GLU A 213 -18.42 -11.80 -32.67
C GLU A 213 -19.18 -11.87 -31.34
N ASP A 214 -18.71 -12.68 -30.39
CA ASP A 214 -19.30 -12.78 -29.05
C ASP A 214 -19.00 -11.53 -28.20
N LEU A 215 -17.84 -10.89 -28.39
CA LEU A 215 -17.48 -9.65 -27.70
C LEU A 215 -18.28 -8.46 -28.24
N MET A 216 -18.55 -8.43 -29.54
CA MET A 216 -19.39 -7.41 -30.18
C MET A 216 -20.89 -7.54 -29.84
N ARG A 217 -21.32 -8.70 -29.32
CA ARG A 217 -22.66 -8.91 -28.76
C ARG A 217 -22.83 -8.37 -27.34
N ILE A 218 -21.75 -7.97 -26.67
CA ILE A 218 -21.80 -7.40 -25.33
C ILE A 218 -22.33 -5.98 -25.42
N ASP A 219 -23.36 -5.68 -24.62
CA ASP A 219 -23.94 -4.35 -24.54
C ASP A 219 -22.86 -3.28 -24.24
N SER A 220 -22.80 -2.26 -25.11
CA SER A 220 -21.89 -1.12 -25.03
C SER A 220 -20.41 -1.35 -25.37
N PHE A 221 -20.02 -2.54 -25.86
CA PHE A 221 -18.68 -2.85 -26.37
C PHE A 221 -18.46 -2.29 -27.78
N ARG A 222 -17.32 -1.61 -28.02
CA ARG A 222 -16.98 -1.03 -29.33
C ARG A 222 -15.70 -1.63 -29.90
N MET A 223 -15.52 -1.51 -31.22
CA MET A 223 -14.26 -1.85 -31.90
C MET A 223 -13.03 -1.13 -31.29
N GLU A 224 -13.23 0.09 -30.80
CA GLU A 224 -12.20 0.87 -30.11
C GLU A 224 -11.77 0.23 -28.78
N ASP A 225 -12.71 -0.37 -28.05
CA ASP A 225 -12.43 -1.08 -26.80
C ASP A 225 -11.60 -2.35 -27.07
N GLY A 226 -11.90 -3.08 -28.15
CA GLY A 226 -11.13 -4.26 -28.57
C GLY A 226 -9.67 -3.92 -28.89
N LYS A 227 -9.44 -2.84 -29.65
CA LYS A 227 -8.08 -2.34 -29.94
C LYS A 227 -7.34 -1.91 -28.68
N LEU A 228 -8.02 -1.20 -27.77
CA LEU A 228 -7.43 -0.74 -26.52
C LEU A 228 -7.02 -1.89 -25.60
N ILE A 229 -7.86 -2.94 -25.52
CA ILE A 229 -7.53 -4.14 -24.76
C ILE A 229 -6.29 -4.81 -25.37
N TRP A 230 -6.19 -4.88 -26.70
CA TRP A 230 -5.00 -5.38 -27.39
C TRP A 230 -3.75 -4.57 -27.04
N ASP A 231 -3.78 -3.25 -27.24
CA ASP A 231 -2.64 -2.37 -26.94
C ASP A 231 -2.19 -2.49 -25.47
N THR A 232 -3.14 -2.69 -24.56
CA THR A 232 -2.87 -2.88 -23.13
C THR A 232 -2.27 -4.25 -22.85
N LEU A 233 -2.76 -5.31 -23.50
CA LEU A 233 -2.20 -6.66 -23.37
C LEU A 233 -0.77 -6.74 -23.90
N GLU A 234 -0.49 -6.10 -25.02
CA GLU A 234 0.86 -6.04 -25.61
C GLU A 234 1.84 -5.27 -24.70
N LYS A 235 1.37 -4.22 -24.01
CA LYS A 235 2.19 -3.47 -23.05
C LYS A 235 2.45 -4.24 -21.74
N HIS A 236 1.46 -4.98 -21.24
CA HIS A 236 1.55 -5.64 -19.93
C HIS A 236 2.10 -7.07 -19.99
N LEU A 237 2.06 -7.74 -21.16
CA LEU A 237 2.54 -9.12 -21.32
C LEU A 237 3.63 -9.24 -22.40
N PRO A 238 4.88 -9.61 -22.03
CA PRO A 238 5.91 -10.00 -22.99
C PRO A 238 5.68 -11.45 -23.45
N MET A 239 4.56 -11.73 -24.12
CA MET A 239 4.24 -13.03 -24.71
C MET A 239 3.82 -12.86 -26.17
N ASP A 240 4.31 -13.76 -27.04
CA ASP A 240 3.75 -13.98 -28.38
C ASP A 240 2.32 -14.50 -28.23
N LEU A 241 1.37 -13.58 -28.17
CA LEU A 241 -0.03 -13.96 -28.29
C LEU A 241 -0.31 -14.43 -29.72
N PRO A 242 -1.23 -15.40 -29.92
CA PRO A 242 -1.57 -15.86 -31.26
C PRO A 242 -2.13 -14.69 -32.07
N LYS A 243 -1.33 -14.20 -33.02
CA LYS A 243 -1.56 -12.98 -33.84
C LYS A 243 -2.83 -13.00 -34.71
N ASN A 244 -3.70 -14.00 -34.59
CA ASN A 244 -4.70 -14.35 -35.61
C ASN A 244 -6.14 -14.45 -35.09
N LYS A 245 -6.56 -13.68 -34.09
CA LYS A 245 -7.98 -13.69 -33.65
C LYS A 245 -8.75 -12.37 -33.77
N PHE A 246 -8.08 -11.25 -34.07
CA PHE A 246 -8.72 -9.92 -34.15
C PHE A 246 -8.26 -9.09 -35.37
N LEU A 247 -7.75 -9.77 -36.39
CA LEU A 247 -7.41 -9.13 -37.67
C LEU A 247 -8.32 -9.71 -38.75
N LEU A 248 -9.54 -9.20 -38.82
CA LEU A 248 -10.31 -8.97 -40.04
C LEU A 248 -11.36 -7.86 -39.80
#